data_AF-A0A7Y4WHK7-F1
#
_entry.id   AF-A0A7Y4WHK7-F1
#
_cell.length_a   1.000
_cell.length_b   1.000
_cell.length_c   1.000
_cell.angle_alpha   90.00
_cell.angle_beta   90.00
_cell.angle_gamma   90.00
#
_symmetry.space_group_name_H-M   'P 1'
#
loop_
_entity.id
_entity.type
_entity.pdbx_description
1 polymer ?
#
loop_
_entity_poly.entity_id
_entity_poly.type
_entity_poly.pdbx_seq_one_letter_code
_entity_poly.pdbx_strand_id
1 'polypeptide(L)'
;MAAPDPAREIRELITALTPPPATAIPVLKSEFFSNKKAALERLRLASPAHGLEALRVYREERPTLPEVQSGLLDIAAHTNPPATEELLVKLTTTFGEDLYVRKQAAKLLGKSAPIRAIDVIEPILRGKFDDRTYPPEESLLEAWLTAHETLELDPVPLLALVATDIKRPMDVRHAATKALGRHPSPLSRQALETILVESSGNGYIRRLALQALSASLPREEFCALALKVQDREADTEFVMVLEDHLVKSCR
;
A
#
# COMPACT_ATOMS: atom_id res chain seq x y z
N MET A 1 -17.03 -2.75 37.69
CA MET A 1 -17.27 -2.37 36.28
C MET A 1 -17.76 -3.62 35.55
N ALA A 2 -18.87 -3.54 34.81
CA ALA A 2 -19.34 -4.68 34.02
C ALA A 2 -18.27 -5.02 32.96
N ALA A 3 -18.09 -6.31 32.67
CA ALA A 3 -17.20 -6.73 31.59
C ALA A 3 -17.70 -6.13 30.25
N PRO A 4 -16.79 -5.67 29.37
CA PRO A 4 -17.18 -5.20 28.04
C PRO A 4 -17.91 -6.32 27.29
N ASP A 5 -19.04 -5.97 26.67
CA ASP A 5 -19.89 -6.88 25.88
C ASP A 5 -19.54 -6.73 24.39
N PRO A 6 -18.84 -7.70 23.77
CA PRO A 6 -18.40 -7.61 22.38
C PRO A 6 -19.56 -7.37 21.41
N ALA A 7 -20.71 -8.03 21.60
CA ALA A 7 -21.85 -7.92 20.69
C ALA A 7 -22.47 -6.52 20.73
N ARG A 8 -22.52 -5.89 21.91
CA ARG A 8 -22.95 -4.49 22.01
C ARG A 8 -21.94 -3.55 21.36
N GLU A 9 -20.66 -3.70 21.64
CA GLU A 9 -19.64 -2.78 21.13
C GLU A 9 -19.44 -2.89 19.61
N ILE A 10 -19.58 -4.09 19.02
CA ILE A 10 -19.56 -4.25 17.56
C ILE A 10 -20.80 -3.61 16.91
N ARG A 11 -21.99 -3.66 17.54
CA ARG A 11 -23.16 -2.91 17.05
C ARG A 11 -22.98 -1.40 17.13
N GLU A 12 -22.35 -0.91 18.19
CA GLU A 12 -21.98 0.51 18.31
C GLU A 12 -20.97 0.91 17.22
N LEU A 13 -19.99 0.04 16.92
CA LEU A 13 -19.06 0.24 15.82
C LEU A 13 -19.77 0.33 14.46
N ILE A 14 -20.72 -0.56 14.17
CA ILE A 14 -21.49 -0.53 12.91
C ILE A 14 -22.22 0.81 12.78
N THR A 15 -22.84 1.28 13.87
CA THR A 15 -23.48 2.60 13.91
C THR A 15 -22.46 3.71 13.63
N ALA A 16 -21.29 3.66 14.27
CA ALA A 16 -20.23 4.66 14.08
C ALA A 16 -19.60 4.62 12.67
N LEU A 17 -19.64 3.49 11.97
CA LEU A 17 -19.13 3.32 10.61
C LEU A 17 -20.15 3.67 9.53
N THR A 18 -21.44 3.69 9.87
CA THR A 18 -22.53 3.99 8.94
C THR A 18 -22.55 5.48 8.61
N PRO A 19 -22.31 5.89 7.35
CA PRO A 19 -22.27 7.30 6.99
C PRO A 19 -23.60 8.01 7.29
N PRO A 20 -23.57 9.28 7.73
CA PRO A 20 -24.78 10.07 7.84
C PRO A 20 -25.39 10.29 6.45
N PRO A 21 -26.70 10.61 6.35
CA PRO A 21 -27.35 10.87 5.07
C PRO A 21 -26.64 12.00 4.32
N ALA A 22 -26.70 11.98 2.98
CA ALA A 22 -26.02 12.97 2.13
C ALA A 22 -26.40 14.43 2.48
N THR A 23 -27.64 14.61 2.95
CA THR A 23 -28.24 15.88 3.41
C THR A 23 -27.77 16.37 4.78
N ALA A 24 -26.94 15.59 5.49
CA ALA A 24 -26.45 15.97 6.80
C ALA A 24 -25.62 17.25 6.74
N ILE A 25 -25.82 18.12 7.73
CA ILE A 25 -25.07 19.36 7.87
C ILE A 25 -23.58 19.09 8.16
N PRO A 26 -22.67 20.04 7.84
CA PRO A 26 -21.23 19.83 7.99
C PRO A 26 -20.77 19.39 9.40
N VAL A 27 -21.42 19.90 10.45
CA VAL A 27 -21.11 19.54 11.85
C VAL A 27 -21.29 18.04 12.09
N LEU A 28 -22.41 17.46 11.64
CA LEU A 28 -22.69 16.02 11.79
C LEU A 28 -21.69 15.16 10.99
N LYS A 29 -21.23 15.63 9.82
CA LYS A 29 -20.20 14.93 9.05
C LYS A 29 -18.87 14.91 9.80
N SER A 30 -18.50 16.03 10.43
CA SER A 30 -17.28 16.13 11.24
C SER A 30 -17.32 15.23 12.48
N GLU A 31 -18.45 15.24 13.20
CA GLU A 31 -18.68 14.35 14.35
C GLU A 31 -18.63 12.88 13.94
N PHE A 32 -19.24 12.52 12.80
CA PHE A 32 -19.17 11.18 12.25
C PHE A 32 -17.72 10.71 12.05
N PHE A 33 -16.85 11.50 11.40
CA PHE A 33 -15.45 11.12 11.19
C PHE A 33 -14.69 10.94 12.51
N SER A 34 -14.97 11.80 13.49
CA SER A 34 -14.34 11.74 14.80
C SER A 34 -14.78 10.50 15.58
N ASN A 35 -16.08 10.21 15.59
CA ASN A 35 -16.67 9.04 16.25
C ASN A 35 -16.20 7.74 15.60
N LYS A 36 -16.18 7.68 14.27
CA LYS A 36 -15.62 6.56 13.49
C LYS A 36 -14.18 6.27 13.90
N LYS A 37 -13.32 7.29 13.91
CA LYS A 37 -11.91 7.14 14.26
C LYS A 37 -11.75 6.63 15.69
N ALA A 38 -12.42 7.26 16.66
CA ALA A 38 -12.35 6.89 18.06
C ALA A 38 -12.85 5.45 18.31
N ALA A 39 -13.93 5.03 17.65
CA ALA A 39 -14.46 3.67 17.76
C ALA A 39 -13.44 2.62 17.25
N LEU A 40 -12.84 2.86 16.07
CA LEU A 40 -11.83 1.96 15.51
C LEU A 40 -10.58 1.88 16.39
N GLU A 41 -10.02 3.01 16.81
CA GLU A 41 -8.82 3.04 17.65
C GLU A 41 -9.03 2.31 18.99
N ARG A 42 -10.19 2.53 19.62
CA ARG A 42 -10.56 1.84 20.85
C ARG A 42 -10.68 0.33 20.65
N LEU A 43 -11.38 -0.10 19.61
CA LEU A 43 -11.69 -1.52 19.41
C LEU A 43 -10.52 -2.33 18.84
N ARG A 44 -9.54 -1.72 18.18
CA ARG A 44 -8.30 -2.41 17.78
C ARG A 44 -7.49 -2.92 18.97
N LEU A 45 -7.68 -2.32 20.14
CA LEU A 45 -7.02 -2.71 21.40
C LEU A 45 -7.92 -3.59 22.29
N ALA A 46 -9.08 -4.01 21.79
CA ALA A 46 -10.03 -4.82 22.54
C ALA A 46 -9.61 -6.30 22.60
N SER A 47 -10.39 -7.10 23.32
CA SER A 47 -10.09 -8.53 23.48
C SER A 47 -10.33 -9.34 22.19
N PRO A 48 -9.74 -10.53 22.04
CA PRO A 48 -9.97 -11.41 20.89
C PRO A 48 -11.44 -11.79 20.65
N ALA A 49 -12.29 -11.72 21.68
CA ALA A 49 -13.72 -11.93 21.56
C ALA A 49 -14.40 -10.88 20.66
N HIS A 50 -13.89 -9.65 20.61
CA HIS A 50 -14.37 -8.61 19.70
C HIS A 50 -14.05 -8.95 18.26
N GLY A 51 -12.89 -9.52 17.99
CA GLY A 51 -12.52 -9.98 16.66
C GLY A 51 -13.39 -11.13 16.17
N LEU A 52 -13.67 -12.11 17.04
CA LEU A 52 -14.58 -13.21 16.72
C LEU A 52 -16.00 -12.70 16.43
N GLU A 53 -16.49 -11.76 17.23
CA GLU A 53 -17.81 -11.17 17.01
C GLU A 53 -17.86 -10.35 15.73
N ALA A 54 -16.82 -9.56 15.43
CA ALA A 54 -16.72 -8.83 14.17
C ALA A 54 -16.74 -9.78 12.95
N LEU A 55 -16.04 -10.92 13.03
CA LEU A 55 -16.07 -11.95 11.98
C LEU A 55 -17.44 -12.61 11.85
N ARG A 56 -18.11 -12.88 12.98
CA ARG A 56 -19.47 -13.43 12.99
C ARG A 56 -20.42 -12.49 12.25
N VAL A 57 -20.47 -11.23 12.65
CA VAL A 57 -21.30 -10.18 12.01
C VAL A 57 -20.97 -10.08 10.51
N TYR A 58 -19.68 -10.01 10.15
CA TYR A 58 -19.27 -9.93 8.74
C TYR A 58 -19.84 -11.08 7.90
N ARG A 59 -19.78 -12.32 8.41
CA ARG A 59 -20.17 -13.54 7.68
C ARG A 59 -21.67 -13.79 7.66
N GLU A 60 -22.32 -13.59 8.80
CA GLU A 60 -23.73 -13.96 9.02
C GLU A 60 -24.69 -12.83 8.65
N GLU A 61 -24.40 -11.60 9.07
CA GLU A 61 -25.28 -10.45 8.84
C GLU A 61 -25.01 -9.76 7.50
N ARG A 62 -23.80 -9.97 6.93
CA ARG A 62 -23.40 -9.51 5.59
C ARG A 62 -23.77 -8.04 5.34
N PRO A 63 -23.23 -7.10 6.14
CA PRO A 63 -23.51 -5.69 5.93
C PRO A 63 -23.15 -5.29 4.50
N THR A 64 -23.98 -4.44 3.88
CA THR A 64 -23.83 -4.07 2.46
C THR A 64 -22.90 -2.88 2.23
N LEU A 65 -22.58 -2.12 3.29
CA LEU A 65 -21.73 -0.94 3.20
C LEU A 65 -20.24 -1.35 3.27
N PRO A 66 -19.42 -1.05 2.23
CA PRO A 66 -17.99 -1.39 2.21
C PRO A 66 -17.19 -0.84 3.40
N GLU A 67 -17.57 0.32 3.93
CA GLU A 67 -16.92 0.92 5.11
C GLU A 67 -17.19 0.11 6.39
N VAL A 68 -18.41 -0.42 6.53
CA VAL A 68 -18.78 -1.28 7.66
C VAL A 68 -18.04 -2.62 7.53
N GLN A 69 -18.09 -3.23 6.36
CA GLN A 69 -17.37 -4.47 6.05
C GLN A 69 -15.88 -4.34 6.36
N SER A 70 -15.23 -3.27 5.88
CA SER A 70 -13.80 -3.01 6.11
C SER A 70 -13.48 -2.75 7.58
N GLY A 71 -14.35 -2.02 8.30
CA GLY A 71 -14.15 -1.77 9.72
C GLY A 71 -14.27 -3.04 10.57
N LEU A 72 -15.19 -3.95 10.23
CA LEU A 72 -15.29 -5.26 10.89
C LEU A 72 -14.04 -6.11 10.65
N LEU A 73 -13.54 -6.15 9.40
CA LEU A 73 -12.28 -6.82 9.07
C LEU A 73 -11.08 -6.21 9.82
N ASP A 74 -11.05 -4.89 9.95
CA ASP A 74 -9.99 -4.17 10.67
C ASP A 74 -9.95 -4.57 12.16
N ILE A 75 -11.11 -4.60 12.83
CA ILE A 75 -11.18 -5.05 14.23
C ILE A 75 -10.79 -6.52 14.36
N ALA A 76 -11.29 -7.37 13.47
CA ALA A 76 -10.96 -8.79 13.46
C ALA A 76 -9.45 -9.03 13.29
N ALA A 77 -8.82 -8.37 12.31
CA ALA A 77 -7.41 -8.51 12.00
C ALA A 77 -6.49 -8.02 13.15
N HIS A 78 -6.90 -7.00 13.91
CA HIS A 78 -6.10 -6.48 15.04
C HIS A 78 -6.28 -7.29 16.32
N THR A 79 -7.51 -7.71 16.63
CA THR A 79 -7.81 -8.36 17.92
C THR A 79 -7.73 -9.88 17.87
N ASN A 80 -7.91 -10.48 16.68
CA ASN A 80 -7.77 -11.91 16.47
C ASN A 80 -7.21 -12.24 15.07
N PRO A 81 -5.92 -11.93 14.81
CA PRO A 81 -5.27 -12.20 13.53
C PRO A 81 -5.42 -13.66 13.03
N PRO A 82 -5.17 -14.70 13.86
CA PRO A 82 -5.23 -16.08 13.38
C PRO A 82 -6.61 -16.50 12.85
N ALA A 83 -7.70 -16.03 13.48
CA ALA A 83 -9.06 -16.34 13.03
C ALA A 83 -9.47 -15.59 11.75
N THR A 84 -8.76 -14.50 11.42
CA THR A 84 -9.07 -13.60 10.31
C THR A 84 -8.27 -13.93 9.05
N GLU A 85 -7.08 -14.52 9.20
CA GLU A 85 -6.10 -14.75 8.13
C GLU A 85 -6.70 -15.36 6.85
N GLU A 86 -7.35 -16.52 6.95
CA GLU A 86 -7.92 -17.23 5.79
C GLU A 86 -8.96 -16.39 5.03
N LEU A 87 -9.75 -15.57 5.74
CA LEU A 87 -10.70 -14.67 5.11
C LEU A 87 -9.98 -13.56 4.35
N LEU A 88 -8.92 -12.97 4.92
CA LEU A 88 -8.13 -11.93 4.26
C LEU A 88 -7.43 -12.46 3.00
N VAL A 89 -6.88 -13.68 3.06
CA VAL A 89 -6.30 -14.37 1.90
C VAL A 89 -7.36 -14.55 0.81
N LYS A 90 -8.54 -15.06 1.16
CA LYS A 90 -9.64 -15.25 0.20
C LYS A 90 -10.05 -13.93 -0.47
N LEU A 91 -10.25 -12.87 0.30
CA LEU A 91 -10.64 -11.55 -0.23
C LEU A 91 -9.57 -10.94 -1.14
N THR A 92 -8.29 -11.16 -0.81
CA THR A 92 -7.16 -10.68 -1.60
C THR A 92 -7.04 -11.43 -2.93
N THR A 93 -7.25 -12.75 -2.93
CA THR A 93 -6.95 -13.62 -4.08
C THR A 93 -8.15 -13.96 -4.97
N THR A 94 -9.37 -13.76 -4.47
CA THR A 94 -10.60 -14.17 -5.15
C THR A 94 -11.43 -12.96 -5.57
N PHE A 95 -11.94 -12.98 -6.81
CA PHE A 95 -12.90 -11.99 -7.28
C PHE A 95 -14.30 -12.24 -6.68
N GLY A 96 -15.03 -11.17 -6.36
CA GLY A 96 -16.45 -11.27 -5.99
C GLY A 96 -16.92 -10.19 -5.01
N GLU A 97 -16.08 -9.79 -4.07
CA GLU A 97 -16.38 -8.72 -3.12
C GLU A 97 -16.03 -7.34 -3.69
N ASP A 98 -16.56 -6.30 -3.05
CA ASP A 98 -16.29 -4.90 -3.39
C ASP A 98 -14.78 -4.59 -3.41
N LEU A 99 -14.35 -3.82 -4.41
CA LEU A 99 -12.93 -3.53 -4.62
C LEU A 99 -12.29 -2.80 -3.43
N TYR A 100 -13.02 -1.91 -2.75
CA TYR A 100 -12.53 -1.22 -1.56
C TYR A 100 -12.26 -2.21 -0.43
N VAL A 101 -13.17 -3.15 -0.19
CA VAL A 101 -13.00 -4.19 0.84
C VAL A 101 -11.80 -5.07 0.52
N ARG A 102 -11.64 -5.49 -0.74
CA ARG A 102 -10.51 -6.33 -1.16
C ARG A 102 -9.17 -5.61 -1.02
N LYS A 103 -9.11 -4.30 -1.32
CA LYS A 103 -7.94 -3.44 -1.03
C LYS A 103 -7.62 -3.41 0.47
N GLN A 104 -8.64 -3.20 1.31
CA GLN A 104 -8.44 -3.20 2.77
C GLN A 104 -8.00 -4.57 3.27
N ALA A 105 -8.55 -5.66 2.72
CA ALA A 105 -8.14 -7.01 3.09
C ALA A 105 -6.66 -7.29 2.79
N ALA A 106 -6.16 -6.89 1.62
CA ALA A 106 -4.74 -7.01 1.29
C ALA A 106 -3.86 -6.24 2.29
N LYS A 107 -4.22 -4.99 2.59
CA LYS A 107 -3.51 -4.15 3.56
C LYS A 107 -3.51 -4.75 4.97
N LEU A 108 -4.65 -5.29 5.41
CA LEU A 108 -4.78 -5.94 6.71
C LEU A 108 -3.95 -7.22 6.75
N LEU A 109 -3.95 -8.03 5.67
CA LEU A 109 -3.15 -9.24 5.55
C LEU A 109 -1.66 -8.94 5.76
N GLY A 110 -1.14 -7.91 5.08
CA GLY A 110 0.25 -7.46 5.22
C GLY A 110 0.64 -7.06 6.65
N LYS A 111 -0.30 -6.54 7.44
CA LYS A 111 -0.08 -6.11 8.82
C LYS A 111 -0.25 -7.23 9.84
N SER A 112 -1.29 -8.05 9.69
CA SER A 112 -1.72 -9.00 10.72
C SER A 112 -1.15 -10.40 10.53
N ALA A 113 -0.75 -10.75 9.30
CA ALA A 113 -0.18 -12.04 8.96
C ALA A 113 0.92 -11.88 7.89
N PRO A 114 2.06 -11.23 8.22
CA PRO A 114 3.05 -10.80 7.23
C PRO A 114 3.68 -11.97 6.46
N ILE A 115 3.95 -13.11 7.11
CA ILE A 115 4.46 -14.31 6.43
C ILE A 115 3.46 -14.77 5.35
N ARG A 116 2.18 -14.87 5.73
CA ARG A 116 1.12 -15.29 4.82
C ARG A 116 0.91 -14.28 3.69
N ALA A 117 1.03 -12.98 3.98
CA ALA A 117 0.96 -11.93 2.98
C ALA A 117 2.03 -12.10 1.91
N ILE A 118 3.28 -12.40 2.30
CA ILE A 118 4.38 -12.66 1.36
C ILE A 118 4.07 -13.87 0.49
N ASP A 119 3.72 -15.01 1.11
CA ASP A 119 3.43 -16.27 0.40
C ASP A 119 2.34 -16.11 -0.66
N VAL A 120 1.36 -15.25 -0.40
CA VAL A 120 0.19 -15.06 -1.27
C VAL A 120 0.41 -13.94 -2.29
N ILE A 121 0.97 -12.81 -1.88
CA ILE A 121 1.03 -11.60 -2.70
C ILE A 121 2.27 -11.61 -3.60
N GLU A 122 3.41 -12.12 -3.13
CA GLU A 122 4.64 -12.11 -3.93
C GLU A 122 4.50 -12.87 -5.27
N PRO A 123 3.89 -14.07 -5.32
CA PRO A 123 3.67 -14.74 -6.60
C PRO A 123 2.80 -13.93 -7.57
N ILE A 124 1.84 -13.15 -7.07
CA ILE A 124 0.99 -12.27 -7.88
C ILE A 124 1.83 -11.12 -8.44
N LEU A 125 2.66 -10.50 -7.61
CA LEU A 125 3.53 -9.40 -8.02
C LEU A 125 4.65 -9.86 -8.95
N ARG A 126 5.17 -11.10 -8.82
CA ARG A 126 6.16 -11.68 -9.74
C ARG A 126 5.57 -12.20 -11.04
N GLY A 127 4.34 -12.70 -10.98
CA GLY A 127 3.70 -13.46 -12.02
C GLY A 127 3.35 -12.65 -13.26
N LYS A 128 3.10 -13.37 -14.36
CA LYS A 128 2.34 -12.85 -15.50
C LYS A 128 0.86 -13.07 -15.21
N PHE A 129 0.04 -12.13 -15.68
CA PHE A 129 -1.42 -12.15 -15.64
C PHE A 129 -2.00 -13.58 -15.76
N ASP A 130 -2.72 -14.04 -14.73
CA ASP A 130 -3.34 -15.38 -14.65
C ASP A 130 -4.86 -15.34 -14.91
N ASP A 131 -5.32 -14.31 -15.63
CA ASP A 131 -6.72 -13.99 -15.93
C ASP A 131 -7.60 -13.71 -14.70
N ARG A 132 -7.03 -13.60 -13.49
CA ARG A 132 -7.77 -13.21 -12.29
C ARG A 132 -7.78 -11.70 -12.10
N THR A 133 -8.90 -11.20 -11.58
CA THR A 133 -9.02 -9.80 -11.18
C THR A 133 -8.61 -9.63 -9.72
N TYR A 134 -7.41 -9.13 -9.49
CA TYR A 134 -6.88 -8.81 -8.16
C TYR A 134 -7.26 -7.39 -7.69
N PRO A 135 -7.05 -7.05 -6.40
CA PRO A 135 -6.92 -5.66 -6.00
C PRO A 135 -5.83 -4.95 -6.84
N PRO A 136 -5.86 -3.62 -6.96
CA PRO A 136 -4.84 -2.90 -7.71
C PRO A 136 -3.43 -3.23 -7.23
N GLU A 137 -2.51 -3.43 -8.17
CA GLU A 137 -1.15 -3.88 -7.88
C GLU A 137 -0.42 -2.96 -6.90
N GLU A 138 -0.70 -1.64 -6.92
CA GLU A 138 -0.16 -0.70 -5.93
C GLU A 138 -0.53 -1.10 -4.49
N SER A 139 -1.78 -1.54 -4.26
CA SER A 139 -2.28 -1.89 -2.93
C SER A 139 -1.70 -3.23 -2.47
N LEU A 140 -1.48 -4.16 -3.42
CA LEU A 140 -0.79 -5.41 -3.16
C LEU A 140 0.69 -5.17 -2.83
N LEU A 141 1.36 -4.30 -3.58
CA LEU A 141 2.75 -3.92 -3.32
C LEU A 141 2.90 -3.25 -1.96
N GLU A 142 2.01 -2.33 -1.58
CA GLU A 142 2.00 -1.71 -0.25
C GLU A 142 1.82 -2.72 0.87
N ALA A 143 0.91 -3.68 0.70
CA ALA A 143 0.69 -4.75 1.68
C ALA A 143 1.91 -5.67 1.82
N TRP A 144 2.51 -6.06 0.69
CA TRP A 144 3.73 -6.87 0.66
C TRP A 144 4.93 -6.13 1.27
N LEU A 145 5.09 -4.83 0.99
CA LEU A 145 6.12 -3.99 1.61
C LEU A 145 5.92 -3.89 3.12
N THR A 146 4.68 -3.70 3.58
CA THR A 146 4.36 -3.67 5.01
C THR A 146 4.79 -4.98 5.69
N ALA A 147 4.57 -6.12 5.03
CA ALA A 147 5.00 -7.42 5.53
C ALA A 147 6.53 -7.57 5.58
N HIS A 148 7.23 -7.13 4.52
CA HIS A 148 8.69 -7.12 4.46
C HIS A 148 9.31 -6.22 5.53
N GLU A 149 8.77 -5.01 5.74
CA GLU A 149 9.21 -4.10 6.80
C GLU A 149 9.00 -4.73 8.19
N THR A 150 7.85 -5.37 8.41
CA THR A 150 7.53 -6.04 9.69
C THR A 150 8.48 -7.21 9.99
N LEU A 151 8.91 -7.93 8.96
CA LEU A 151 9.81 -9.09 9.07
C LEU A 151 11.28 -8.75 8.85
N GLU A 152 11.61 -7.47 8.65
CA GLU A 152 12.95 -6.96 8.35
C GLU A 152 13.62 -7.69 7.16
N LEU A 153 12.84 -8.02 6.13
CA LEU A 153 13.30 -8.72 4.93
C LEU A 153 13.66 -7.74 3.81
N ASP A 154 14.67 -8.07 3.00
CA ASP A 154 15.09 -7.25 1.86
C ASP A 154 14.00 -7.22 0.76
N PRO A 155 13.39 -6.05 0.46
CA PRO A 155 12.37 -5.95 -0.56
C PRO A 155 12.95 -5.64 -1.96
N VAL A 156 14.24 -5.32 -2.07
CA VAL A 156 14.84 -4.76 -3.30
C VAL A 156 14.66 -5.67 -4.53
N PRO A 157 14.83 -7.01 -4.46
CA PRO A 157 14.75 -7.85 -5.66
C PRO A 157 13.39 -7.76 -6.38
N LEU A 158 12.29 -7.77 -5.66
CA LEU A 158 10.95 -7.62 -6.26
C LEU A 158 10.68 -6.19 -6.68
N LEU A 159 11.09 -5.21 -5.86
CA LEU A 159 10.94 -3.79 -6.20
C LEU A 159 11.63 -3.43 -7.51
N ALA A 160 12.86 -3.93 -7.72
CA ALA A 160 13.61 -3.73 -8.96
C ALA A 160 12.86 -4.33 -10.16
N LEU A 161 12.33 -5.55 -10.03
CA LEU A 161 11.53 -6.20 -11.05
C LEU A 161 10.29 -5.37 -11.42
N VAL A 162 9.54 -4.93 -10.41
CA VAL A 162 8.28 -4.18 -10.61
C VAL A 162 8.53 -2.80 -11.19
N ALA A 163 9.52 -2.07 -10.68
CA ALA A 163 9.80 -0.69 -11.10
C ALA A 163 10.32 -0.60 -12.54
N THR A 164 11.13 -1.58 -12.98
CA THR A 164 11.76 -1.61 -14.31
C THR A 164 10.89 -2.25 -15.40
N ASP A 165 9.75 -2.84 -15.06
CA ASP A 165 8.81 -3.40 -16.04
C ASP A 165 7.90 -2.32 -16.62
N ILE A 166 8.27 -1.79 -17.80
CA ILE A 166 7.51 -0.73 -18.49
C ILE A 166 6.06 -1.10 -18.82
N LYS A 167 5.73 -2.39 -18.85
CA LYS A 167 4.36 -2.86 -19.18
C LYS A 167 3.43 -2.80 -17.98
N ARG A 168 3.95 -2.59 -16.76
CA ARG A 168 3.13 -2.49 -15.56
C ARG A 168 2.41 -1.14 -15.45
N PRO A 169 1.29 -1.10 -14.72
CA PRO A 169 0.61 0.15 -14.42
C PRO A 169 1.55 1.18 -13.79
N MET A 170 1.37 2.44 -14.14
CA MET A 170 2.25 3.52 -13.67
C MET A 170 2.25 3.66 -12.15
N ASP A 171 1.11 3.43 -11.50
CA ASP A 171 0.96 3.62 -10.05
C ASP A 171 1.81 2.61 -9.24
N VAL A 172 1.83 1.34 -9.66
CA VAL A 172 2.68 0.32 -9.00
C VAL A 172 4.16 0.55 -9.29
N ARG A 173 4.52 0.97 -10.52
CA ARG A 173 5.91 1.33 -10.86
C ARG A 173 6.38 2.54 -10.05
N HIS A 174 5.52 3.55 -9.88
CA HIS A 174 5.77 4.72 -9.04
C HIS A 174 6.04 4.32 -7.59
N ALA A 175 5.14 3.53 -7.01
CA ALA A 175 5.27 3.03 -5.64
C ALA A 175 6.57 2.24 -5.45
N ALA A 176 6.89 1.35 -6.40
CA ALA A 176 8.11 0.56 -6.38
C ALA A 176 9.38 1.43 -6.48
N THR A 177 9.39 2.40 -7.39
CA THR A 177 10.52 3.34 -7.58
C THR A 177 10.76 4.16 -6.31
N LYS A 178 9.69 4.66 -5.70
CA LYS A 178 9.76 5.40 -4.44
C LYS A 178 10.30 4.53 -3.30
N ALA A 179 9.89 3.26 -3.23
CA ALA A 179 10.38 2.32 -2.24
C ALA A 179 11.87 2.00 -2.45
N LEU A 180 12.34 1.78 -3.69
CA LEU A 180 13.76 1.56 -4.00
C LEU A 180 14.67 2.67 -3.44
N GLY A 181 14.23 3.92 -3.51
CA GLY A 181 14.98 5.06 -2.95
C GLY A 181 15.15 5.02 -1.42
N ARG A 182 14.36 4.22 -0.71
CA ARG A 182 14.48 4.00 0.75
C ARG A 182 15.35 2.80 1.12
N HIS A 183 15.70 1.96 0.14
CA HIS A 183 16.49 0.74 0.33
C HIS A 183 17.75 0.80 -0.54
N PRO A 184 18.76 1.62 -0.17
CA PRO A 184 19.98 1.77 -0.95
C PRO A 184 20.77 0.46 -0.96
N SER A 185 21.02 -0.05 -2.16
CA SER A 185 21.81 -1.26 -2.43
C SER A 185 22.33 -1.18 -3.88
N PRO A 186 23.32 -2.01 -4.27
CA PRO A 186 23.78 -2.07 -5.65
C PRO A 186 22.65 -2.36 -6.65
N LEU A 187 21.71 -3.25 -6.30
CA LEU A 187 20.57 -3.60 -7.16
C LEU A 187 19.56 -2.47 -7.26
N SER A 188 19.25 -1.78 -6.15
CA SER A 188 18.32 -0.63 -6.20
C SER A 188 18.91 0.52 -7.00
N ARG A 189 20.21 0.81 -6.85
CA ARG A 189 20.93 1.76 -7.70
C ARG A 189 20.79 1.40 -9.18
N GLN A 190 21.11 0.15 -9.55
CA GLN A 190 21.03 -0.30 -10.94
C GLN A 190 19.61 -0.16 -11.51
N ALA A 191 18.59 -0.50 -10.73
CA ALA A 191 17.19 -0.34 -11.13
C ALA A 191 16.82 1.14 -11.32
N LEU A 192 17.21 2.01 -10.40
CA LEU A 192 16.96 3.46 -10.49
C LEU A 192 17.71 4.09 -11.68
N GLU A 193 18.95 3.69 -11.95
CA GLU A 193 19.70 4.12 -13.13
C GLU A 193 19.01 3.67 -14.44
N THR A 194 18.49 2.45 -14.45
CA THR A 194 17.71 1.92 -15.60
C THR A 194 16.47 2.76 -15.86
N ILE A 195 15.72 3.07 -14.80
CA ILE A 195 14.52 3.91 -14.87
C ILE A 195 14.87 5.33 -15.32
N LEU A 196 15.97 5.90 -14.82
CA LEU A 196 16.41 7.24 -15.15
C LEU A 196 16.62 7.42 -16.65
N VAL A 197 17.16 6.41 -17.35
CA VAL A 197 17.45 6.47 -18.80
C VAL A 197 16.34 5.90 -19.69
N GLU A 198 15.20 5.51 -19.12
CA GLU A 198 14.05 4.96 -19.86
C GLU A 198 13.35 6.06 -20.69
N SER A 199 13.82 6.29 -21.92
CA SER A 199 13.35 7.38 -22.80
C SER A 199 11.86 7.30 -23.16
N SER A 200 11.29 6.11 -23.33
CA SER A 200 9.85 5.91 -23.57
C SER A 200 9.01 5.87 -22.28
N GLY A 201 9.65 6.10 -21.13
CA GLY A 201 9.05 5.99 -19.81
C GLY A 201 8.27 7.22 -19.39
N ASN A 202 7.58 7.10 -18.26
CA ASN A 202 6.89 8.23 -17.65
C ASN A 202 7.91 9.20 -17.01
N GLY A 203 7.95 10.46 -17.46
CA GLY A 203 8.88 11.49 -16.96
C GLY A 203 8.81 11.72 -15.44
N TYR A 204 7.66 11.50 -14.80
CA TYR A 204 7.52 11.59 -13.34
C TYR A 204 8.25 10.46 -12.61
N ILE A 205 8.19 9.22 -13.13
CA ILE A 205 8.93 8.10 -12.54
C ILE A 205 10.44 8.30 -12.71
N ARG A 206 10.88 8.86 -13.85
CA ARG A 206 12.28 9.24 -14.09
C ARG A 206 12.77 10.30 -13.11
N ARG A 207 11.94 11.32 -12.81
CA ARG A 207 12.22 12.34 -11.79
C ARG A 207 12.38 11.71 -10.40
N LEU A 208 11.53 10.76 -10.03
CA LEU A 208 11.66 10.04 -8.76
C LEU A 208 12.94 9.24 -8.68
N ALA A 209 13.33 8.57 -9.77
CA ALA A 209 14.60 7.85 -9.83
C ALA A 209 15.79 8.80 -9.67
N LEU A 210 15.77 9.96 -10.34
CA LEU A 210 16.80 10.99 -10.18
C LEU A 210 16.91 11.49 -8.73
N GLN A 211 15.77 11.77 -8.09
CA GLN A 211 15.72 12.20 -6.69
C GLN A 211 16.25 11.13 -5.73
N ALA A 212 15.87 9.87 -5.94
CA ALA A 212 16.35 8.74 -5.15
C ALA A 212 17.87 8.53 -5.31
N LEU A 213 18.40 8.62 -6.54
CA LEU A 213 19.83 8.55 -6.81
C LEU A 213 20.59 9.72 -6.18
N SER A 214 20.06 10.94 -6.27
CA SER A 214 20.65 12.12 -5.63
C SER A 214 20.75 11.98 -4.11
N ALA A 215 19.81 11.28 -3.48
CA ALA A 215 19.80 11.08 -2.03
C ALA A 215 20.69 9.93 -1.56
N SER A 216 21.00 8.97 -2.44
CA SER A 216 21.71 7.73 -2.08
C SER A 216 23.15 7.64 -2.56
N LEU A 217 23.54 8.42 -3.59
CA LEU A 217 24.88 8.42 -4.14
C LEU A 217 25.76 9.52 -3.52
N PRO A 218 27.09 9.30 -3.45
CA PRO A 218 28.04 10.39 -3.24
C PRO A 218 27.83 11.49 -4.29
N ARG A 219 27.97 12.76 -3.87
CA ARG A 219 27.73 13.93 -4.74
C ARG A 219 28.44 13.81 -6.08
N GLU A 220 29.74 13.49 -6.08
CA GLU A 220 30.54 13.38 -7.30
C GLU A 220 30.02 12.31 -8.27
N GLU A 221 29.63 11.14 -7.74
CA GLU A 221 29.06 10.05 -8.55
C GLU A 221 27.71 10.44 -9.13
N PHE A 222 26.84 11.08 -8.34
CA PHE A 222 25.56 11.58 -8.82
C PHE A 222 25.76 12.61 -9.94
N CYS A 223 26.66 13.58 -9.75
CA CYS A 223 26.94 14.62 -10.74
C CYS A 223 27.47 14.04 -12.06
N ALA A 224 28.40 13.09 -11.98
CA ALA A 224 28.93 12.39 -13.16
C ALA A 224 27.84 11.61 -13.91
N LEU A 225 26.95 10.94 -13.17
CA LEU A 225 25.81 10.23 -13.74
C LEU A 225 24.83 11.18 -14.42
N ALA A 226 24.41 12.25 -13.73
CA ALA A 226 23.43 13.21 -14.23
C ALA A 226 23.91 13.93 -15.49
N LEU A 227 25.19 14.34 -15.54
CA LEU A 227 25.81 14.90 -16.75
C LEU A 227 25.78 13.92 -17.92
N LYS A 228 26.17 12.66 -17.68
CA LYS A 228 26.16 11.61 -18.70
C LYS A 228 24.75 11.35 -19.26
N VAL A 229 23.71 11.43 -18.43
CA VAL A 229 22.32 11.30 -18.88
C VAL A 229 21.90 12.54 -19.67
N GLN A 230 22.23 13.74 -19.19
CA GLN A 230 21.91 15.00 -19.87
C GLN A 230 22.50 15.04 -21.29
N ASP A 231 23.76 14.64 -21.48
CA ASP A 231 24.44 14.63 -22.78
C ASP A 231 23.78 13.72 -23.83
N ARG A 232 22.94 12.78 -23.39
CA ARG A 232 22.29 11.76 -24.23
C ARG A 232 20.77 11.91 -24.25
N GLU A 233 20.23 12.89 -23.54
CA GLU A 233 18.80 13.10 -23.42
C GLU A 233 18.27 13.87 -24.64
N ALA A 234 17.17 13.37 -25.21
CA ALA A 234 16.46 14.02 -26.31
C ALA A 234 15.21 14.79 -25.84
N ASP A 235 14.64 14.41 -24.69
CA ASP A 235 13.51 15.11 -24.07
C ASP A 235 13.97 16.42 -23.40
N THR A 236 13.66 17.54 -24.05
CA THR A 236 14.02 18.89 -23.57
C THR A 236 13.45 19.20 -22.19
N GLU A 237 12.27 18.69 -21.85
CA GLU A 237 11.67 18.90 -20.52
C GLU A 237 12.47 18.16 -19.44
N PHE A 238 12.97 16.97 -19.77
CA PHE A 238 13.81 16.21 -18.84
C PHE A 238 15.23 16.79 -18.75
N VAL A 239 15.77 17.35 -19.84
CA VAL A 239 17.04 18.11 -19.82
C VAL A 239 16.96 19.27 -18.83
N MET A 240 15.88 20.04 -18.81
CA MET A 240 15.69 21.14 -17.86
C MET A 240 15.65 20.66 -16.41
N VAL A 241 15.01 19.50 -16.15
CA VAL A 241 15.00 18.86 -14.83
C VAL A 241 16.41 18.47 -14.40
N LEU A 242 17.19 17.84 -15.29
CA LEU A 242 18.57 17.46 -15.01
C LEU A 242 19.43 18.69 -14.72
N GLU A 243 19.27 19.77 -15.49
CA GLU A 243 19.99 21.02 -15.28
C GLU A 243 19.67 21.65 -13.91
N ASP A 244 18.40 21.72 -13.51
CA ASP A 244 18.00 22.21 -12.20
C ASP A 244 18.65 21.41 -11.06
N HIS A 245 18.68 20.08 -11.17
CA HIS A 245 19.36 19.22 -10.21
C HIS A 245 20.88 19.43 -10.20
N LEU A 246 21.52 19.55 -11.37
CA LEU A 246 22.96 19.81 -11.48
C LEU A 246 23.34 21.17 -10.89
N VAL A 247 22.55 22.22 -11.11
CA VAL A 247 22.79 23.55 -10.51
C VAL A 247 22.67 23.48 -8.99
N LYS A 248 21.66 22.80 -8.46
CA LYS A 248 21.41 22.71 -7.01
C LYS A 248 22.40 21.82 -6.26
N SER A 249 22.81 20.72 -6.88
CA SER A 249 23.55 19.65 -6.19
C SER A 249 25.02 19.57 -6.61
N CYS A 250 25.41 20.10 -7.76
CA CYS A 250 26.74 19.91 -8.33
C CYS A 250 27.55 21.19 -8.48
N ARG A 251 26.91 22.35 -8.62
CA ARG A 251 27.55 23.68 -8.63
C ARG A 251 27.45 24.35 -7.26
#